data_AF-A0A853IAQ8-F1
#
_entry.id   AF-A0A853IAQ8-F1
#
_cell.length_a   1.000
_cell.length_b   1.000
_cell.length_c   1.000
_cell.angle_alpha   90.00
_cell.angle_beta   90.00
_cell.angle_gamma   90.00
#
_symmetry.space_group_name_H-M   'P 1'
#
loop_
_entity.id
_entity.type
_entity.pdbx_description
1 polymer ?
#
loop_
_entity_poly.entity_id
_entity_poly.type
_entity_poly.pdbx_seq_one_letter_code
_entity_poly.pdbx_strand_id
1 'polypeptide(L)'
;MKPLSLALTSPNIISLPLIDAGVWYIPTLFSQALAADYFQQLSSMNHIQWQQTQIKLFGRECYQPRLTAWYGDEQAEYSYSGLQLKPLTWCPVLLDIKRVVEHAIDTSFNSVLLNYYRDGADSMGWHSDDEPELGPRPLIASVSFGAERDFVMRHKHYKSNGLKPVVMTLAAGSCLVMAGTTQQYWQHQVPKRSIKKIPDGRINLTFRSIITP
;
A
#
# COMPACT_ATOMS: atom_id res chain seq x y z
N MET A 1 1.67 -26.68 2.26
CA MET A 1 1.15 -25.48 1.57
C MET A 1 1.70 -25.50 0.16
N LYS A 2 0.84 -25.66 -0.86
CA LYS A 2 1.26 -25.54 -2.26
C LYS A 2 1.73 -24.09 -2.49
N PRO A 3 2.83 -23.87 -3.23
CA PRO A 3 3.16 -22.52 -3.68
C PRO A 3 1.98 -22.01 -4.52
N LEU A 4 1.53 -20.78 -4.26
CA LEU A 4 0.55 -20.09 -5.11
C LEU A 4 1.08 -20.13 -6.55
N SER A 5 0.38 -20.80 -7.46
CA SER A 5 0.72 -20.78 -8.88
C SER A 5 0.19 -19.49 -9.48
N LEU A 6 1.04 -18.46 -9.50
CA LEU A 6 0.79 -17.24 -10.26
C LEU A 6 0.40 -17.63 -11.70
N ALA A 7 -0.77 -17.18 -12.16
CA ALA A 7 -1.19 -17.35 -13.55
C ALA A 7 -0.15 -16.69 -14.48
N LEU A 8 0.50 -17.51 -15.30
CA LEU A 8 1.68 -17.22 -16.12
C LEU A 8 1.37 -16.36 -17.37
N THR A 9 0.69 -15.22 -17.23
CA THR A 9 0.35 -14.37 -18.39
C THR A 9 0.42 -12.85 -18.15
N SER A 10 1.39 -12.35 -17.36
CA SER A 10 1.67 -10.90 -17.26
C SER A 10 3.14 -10.59 -16.85
N PRO A 11 3.70 -9.43 -17.24
CA PRO A 11 5.13 -9.21 -17.50
C PRO A 11 6.00 -9.04 -16.24
N ASN A 12 7.23 -9.55 -16.29
CA ASN A 12 8.36 -9.26 -15.39
C ASN A 12 8.04 -9.11 -13.88
N ILE A 13 7.63 -10.21 -13.23
CA ILE A 13 7.60 -10.28 -11.77
C ILE A 13 9.04 -10.38 -11.23
N ILE A 14 9.45 -9.43 -10.41
CA ILE A 14 10.77 -9.39 -9.77
C ILE A 14 10.62 -9.81 -8.31
N SER A 15 11.16 -10.97 -7.94
CA SER A 15 11.22 -11.36 -6.53
C SER A 15 12.37 -10.66 -5.83
N LEU A 16 12.12 -10.11 -4.64
CA LEU A 16 13.15 -9.54 -3.79
C LEU A 16 13.63 -10.61 -2.79
N PRO A 17 14.91 -11.01 -2.83
CA PRO A 17 15.46 -12.07 -1.98
C PRO A 17 15.71 -11.56 -0.56
N LEU A 18 14.65 -11.24 0.17
CA LEU A 18 14.69 -10.80 1.56
C LEU A 18 14.48 -12.00 2.49
N ILE A 19 15.32 -12.13 3.51
CA ILE A 19 15.11 -13.15 4.54
C ILE A 19 13.79 -12.88 5.27
N ASP A 20 13.08 -13.93 5.67
CA ASP A 20 11.84 -13.85 6.45
C ASP A 20 10.74 -12.98 5.80
N ALA A 21 10.78 -12.81 4.48
CA ALA A 21 9.84 -12.01 3.72
C ALA A 21 9.47 -12.68 2.39
N GLY A 22 8.22 -12.48 1.96
CA GLY A 22 7.76 -12.77 0.62
C GLY A 22 7.43 -11.46 -0.07
N VAL A 23 8.33 -10.95 -0.91
CA VAL A 23 8.16 -9.66 -1.57
C VAL A 23 8.42 -9.80 -3.07
N TRP A 24 7.48 -9.30 -3.87
CA TRP A 24 7.59 -9.28 -5.33
C TRP A 24 7.18 -7.92 -5.86
N TYR A 25 7.81 -7.50 -6.95
CA TYR A 25 7.55 -6.23 -7.61
C TYR A 25 7.19 -6.47 -9.07
N ILE A 26 6.11 -5.87 -9.51
CA ILE A 26 5.64 -5.84 -10.90
C ILE A 26 5.84 -4.40 -11.38
N PRO A 27 6.91 -4.08 -12.13
CA PRO A 27 7.22 -2.71 -12.53
C PRO A 27 6.13 -2.05 -13.38
N THR A 28 5.38 -2.84 -14.14
CA THR A 28 4.36 -2.34 -15.05
C THR A 28 3.16 -3.29 -15.02
N LEU A 29 2.31 -3.11 -14.01
CA LEU A 29 0.99 -3.74 -13.97
C LEU A 29 -0.01 -2.94 -14.81
N PHE A 30 0.11 -1.62 -14.78
CA PHE A 30 -0.66 -0.69 -15.61
C PHE A 30 0.29 0.03 -16.57
N SER A 31 -0.15 0.23 -17.82
CA SER A 31 0.58 1.06 -18.77
C SER A 31 0.68 2.50 -18.26
N GLN A 32 1.68 3.26 -18.73
CA GLN A 32 1.84 4.65 -18.29
C GLN A 32 0.62 5.53 -18.61
N ALA A 33 -0.03 5.30 -19.76
CA ALA A 33 -1.27 6.01 -20.11
C ALA A 33 -2.40 5.69 -19.13
N LEU A 34 -2.65 4.40 -18.86
CA LEU A 34 -3.70 3.99 -17.95
C LEU A 34 -3.41 4.42 -16.49
N ALA A 35 -2.14 4.39 -16.08
CA ALA A 35 -1.71 4.87 -14.78
C ALA A 35 -1.95 6.38 -14.60
N ALA A 36 -1.71 7.18 -15.65
CA ALA A 36 -2.00 8.61 -15.66
C ALA A 36 -3.51 8.89 -15.58
N ASP A 37 -4.32 8.15 -16.36
CA ASP A 37 -5.78 8.27 -16.34
C ASP A 37 -6.36 7.93 -14.95
N TYR A 38 -5.90 6.85 -14.32
CA TYR A 38 -6.31 6.52 -12.96
C TYR A 38 -5.84 7.56 -11.95
N PHE A 39 -4.63 8.09 -12.07
CA PHE A 39 -4.17 9.17 -11.20
C PHE A 39 -5.09 10.40 -11.28
N GLN A 40 -5.48 10.82 -12.49
CA GLN A 40 -6.40 11.93 -12.69
C GLN A 40 -7.78 11.65 -12.08
N GLN A 41 -8.32 10.44 -12.28
CA GLN A 41 -9.61 10.05 -11.71
C GLN A 41 -9.60 9.98 -10.18
N LEU A 42 -8.52 9.46 -9.58
CA LEU A 42 -8.41 9.27 -8.12
C LEU A 42 -8.06 10.55 -7.37
N SER A 43 -7.30 11.46 -8.00
CA SER A 43 -6.93 12.74 -7.39
C SER A 43 -8.10 13.74 -7.36
N SER A 44 -9.15 13.51 -8.15
CA SER A 44 -10.38 14.30 -8.13
C SER A 44 -11.19 14.06 -6.85
N MET A 45 -11.54 15.14 -6.14
CA MET A 45 -12.34 15.09 -4.90
C MET A 45 -13.78 14.59 -5.13
N ASN A 46 -14.25 14.53 -6.37
CA ASN A 46 -15.59 14.02 -6.69
C ASN A 46 -15.68 12.49 -6.64
N HIS A 47 -14.54 11.79 -6.68
CA HIS A 47 -14.52 10.32 -6.77
C HIS A 47 -14.02 9.65 -5.49
N ILE A 48 -13.09 10.29 -4.79
CA ILE A 48 -12.48 9.76 -3.58
C ILE A 48 -12.71 10.74 -2.43
N GLN A 49 -13.28 10.23 -1.34
CA GLN A 49 -13.53 10.99 -0.12
C GLN A 49 -12.25 11.08 0.74
N TRP A 50 -11.27 11.85 0.24
CA TRP A 50 -10.02 12.09 0.93
C TRP A 50 -10.22 12.76 2.29
N GLN A 51 -9.52 12.26 3.31
CA GLN A 51 -9.51 12.83 4.66
C GLN A 51 -8.07 13.01 5.13
N GLN A 52 -7.84 14.00 6.00
CA GLN A 52 -6.57 14.15 6.71
C GLN A 52 -6.80 13.95 8.19
N THR A 53 -6.41 12.78 8.72
CA THR A 53 -6.65 12.42 10.11
C THR A 53 -5.66 13.12 11.05
N GLN A 54 -6.15 13.59 12.19
CA GLN A 54 -5.32 14.10 13.29
C GLN A 54 -4.80 12.93 14.13
N ILE A 55 -3.51 12.92 14.39
CA ILE A 55 -2.81 11.92 15.20
C ILE A 55 -2.04 12.59 16.32
N LYS A 56 -1.82 11.84 17.40
CA LYS A 56 -0.97 12.27 18.51
C LYS A 56 0.41 11.64 18.38
N LEU A 57 1.43 12.43 18.05
CA LEU A 57 2.82 12.00 17.99
C LEU A 57 3.61 12.69 19.10
N PHE A 58 4.29 11.90 19.95
CA PHE A 58 5.09 12.40 21.08
C PHE A 58 4.33 13.39 21.97
N GLY A 59 3.04 13.12 22.22
CA GLY A 59 2.17 13.96 23.03
C GLY A 59 1.60 15.19 22.32
N ARG A 60 2.02 15.50 21.09
CA ARG A 60 1.52 16.62 20.29
C ARG A 60 0.54 16.17 19.23
N GLU A 61 -0.53 16.93 19.05
CA GLU A 61 -1.48 16.70 17.98
C GLU A 61 -0.95 17.29 16.68
N CYS A 62 -0.98 16.48 15.62
CA CYS A 62 -0.59 16.89 14.29
C CYS A 62 -1.40 16.11 13.26
N TYR A 63 -1.51 16.65 12.05
CA TYR A 63 -2.13 15.93 10.96
C TYR A 63 -1.19 14.87 10.40
N GLN A 64 -1.75 13.73 9.99
CA GLN A 64 -1.02 12.78 9.16
C GLN A 64 -0.48 13.50 7.93
N PRO A 65 0.80 13.33 7.59
CA PRO A 65 1.40 13.99 6.43
C PRO A 65 1.06 13.23 5.15
N ARG A 66 -0.24 13.04 4.89
CA ARG A 66 -0.86 12.47 3.68
C ARG A 66 -2.38 12.55 3.83
N LEU A 67 -3.09 12.45 2.72
CA LEU A 67 -4.53 12.20 2.74
C LEU A 67 -4.78 10.69 2.66
N THR A 68 -5.85 10.22 3.29
CA THR A 68 -6.27 8.82 3.26
C THR A 68 -7.74 8.71 2.93
N ALA A 69 -8.12 7.60 2.29
CA ALA A 69 -9.50 7.19 2.16
C ALA A 69 -9.55 5.66 2.21
N TRP A 70 -10.58 5.10 2.83
CA TRP A 70 -10.70 3.67 3.02
C TRP A 70 -11.99 3.17 2.39
N TYR A 71 -11.86 2.22 1.48
CA TYR A 71 -12.96 1.61 0.74
C TYR A 71 -12.90 0.09 0.88
N GLY A 72 -14.04 -0.57 0.81
CA GLY A 72 -14.12 -2.00 1.10
C GLY A 72 -15.53 -2.56 1.06
N ASP A 73 -15.61 -3.87 1.22
CA ASP A 73 -16.87 -4.59 1.37
C ASP A 73 -17.52 -4.20 2.72
N GLU A 74 -18.84 -4.26 2.80
CA GLU A 74 -19.57 -3.85 4.00
C GLU A 74 -19.17 -4.66 5.24
N GLN A 75 -18.77 -5.92 5.06
CA GLN A 75 -18.34 -6.81 6.14
C GLN A 75 -16.89 -6.59 6.60
N ALA A 76 -16.12 -5.76 5.89
CA ALA A 76 -14.71 -5.50 6.19
C ALA A 76 -14.55 -4.44 7.30
N GLU A 77 -15.23 -4.64 8.43
CA GLU A 77 -15.17 -3.74 9.59
C GLU A 77 -13.89 -3.97 10.41
N TYR A 78 -13.28 -2.90 10.96
CA TYR A 78 -12.21 -3.04 11.97
C TYR A 78 -12.42 -2.11 13.16
N SER A 79 -11.83 -2.50 14.30
CA SER A 79 -11.92 -1.76 15.55
C SER A 79 -10.61 -1.04 15.84
N TYR A 80 -10.62 0.30 15.82
CA TYR A 80 -9.46 1.09 16.26
C TYR A 80 -9.84 1.97 17.45
N SER A 81 -9.15 1.78 18.58
CA SER A 81 -9.34 2.58 19.80
C SER A 81 -10.80 2.63 20.30
N GLY A 82 -11.57 1.55 20.13
CA GLY A 82 -12.98 1.47 20.52
C GLY A 82 -13.98 2.10 19.54
N LEU A 83 -13.51 2.66 18.42
CA LEU A 83 -14.35 3.12 17.32
C LEU A 83 -14.46 2.00 16.27
N GLN A 84 -15.69 1.64 15.92
CA GLN A 84 -15.93 0.85 14.71
C GLN A 84 -15.79 1.77 13.51
N LEU A 85 -14.74 1.53 12.72
CA LEU A 85 -14.57 2.20 11.45
C LEU A 85 -15.18 1.29 10.38
N LYS A 86 -16.05 1.87 9.56
CA LYS A 86 -16.62 1.20 8.39
C LYS A 86 -15.95 1.72 7.12
N PRO A 87 -15.61 0.85 6.16
CA PRO A 87 -15.10 1.31 4.88
C PRO A 87 -16.19 2.03 4.11
N LEU A 88 -15.78 2.93 3.23
CA LEU A 88 -16.64 3.50 2.21
C LEU A 88 -16.97 2.45 1.15
N THR A 89 -18.14 2.55 0.54
CA THR A 89 -18.54 1.65 -0.55
C THR A 89 -17.66 1.87 -1.78
N TRP A 90 -17.16 0.78 -2.35
CA TRP A 90 -16.38 0.79 -3.59
C TRP A 90 -16.98 1.69 -4.68
N CYS A 91 -16.13 2.48 -5.35
CA CYS A 91 -16.50 3.24 -6.54
C CYS A 91 -15.98 2.55 -7.82
N PRO A 92 -16.53 2.88 -9.01
CA PRO A 92 -16.22 2.16 -10.25
C PRO A 92 -14.74 2.09 -10.59
N VAL A 93 -13.99 3.18 -10.41
CA VAL A 93 -12.54 3.24 -10.68
C VAL A 93 -11.75 2.29 -9.76
N LEU A 94 -12.16 2.16 -8.50
CA LEU A 94 -11.51 1.24 -7.56
C LEU A 94 -11.83 -0.22 -7.87
N LEU A 95 -13.06 -0.53 -8.29
CA LEU A 95 -13.44 -1.88 -8.74
C LEU A 95 -12.68 -2.30 -10.00
N ASP A 96 -12.42 -1.36 -10.92
CA ASP A 96 -11.64 -1.63 -12.12
C ASP A 96 -10.18 -1.97 -11.79
N ILE A 97 -9.52 -1.12 -10.99
CA ILE A 97 -8.15 -1.36 -10.51
C ILE A 97 -8.08 -2.68 -9.72
N LYS A 98 -9.04 -2.91 -8.81
CA LYS A 98 -9.14 -4.14 -8.01
C LYS A 98 -9.14 -5.38 -8.88
N ARG A 99 -9.99 -5.44 -9.92
CA ARG A 99 -10.07 -6.60 -10.82
C ARG A 99 -8.73 -6.91 -11.50
N VAL A 100 -8.02 -5.88 -11.97
CA VAL A 100 -6.69 -6.05 -12.59
C VAL A 100 -5.68 -6.62 -11.58
N VAL A 101 -5.67 -6.07 -10.37
CA VAL A 101 -4.75 -6.51 -9.30
C VAL A 101 -5.06 -7.94 -8.86
N GLU A 102 -6.32 -8.28 -8.64
CA GLU A 102 -6.77 -9.63 -8.27
C GLU A 102 -6.42 -10.66 -9.32
N HIS A 103 -6.61 -10.32 -10.61
CA HIS A 103 -6.22 -11.20 -11.71
C HIS A 103 -4.71 -11.42 -11.78
N ALA A 104 -3.90 -10.37 -11.58
CA ALA A 104 -2.45 -10.48 -11.65
C ALA A 104 -1.82 -11.27 -10.50
N ILE A 105 -2.46 -11.27 -9.33
CA ILE A 105 -1.94 -11.89 -8.10
C ILE A 105 -2.62 -13.24 -7.80
N ASP A 106 -3.70 -13.57 -8.50
CA ASP A 106 -4.52 -14.76 -8.27
C ASP A 106 -5.07 -14.84 -6.82
N THR A 107 -5.68 -13.74 -6.39
CA THR A 107 -6.26 -13.60 -5.04
C THR A 107 -7.43 -12.64 -5.07
N SER A 108 -8.28 -12.67 -4.03
CA SER A 108 -9.31 -11.66 -3.80
C SER A 108 -8.99 -10.77 -2.61
N PHE A 109 -9.39 -9.51 -2.71
CA PHE A 109 -9.29 -8.48 -1.66
C PHE A 109 -10.69 -7.95 -1.34
N ASN A 110 -10.92 -7.57 -0.09
CA ASN A 110 -12.19 -6.98 0.36
C ASN A 110 -12.02 -5.56 0.91
N SER A 111 -10.80 -5.02 0.89
CA SER A 111 -10.46 -3.73 1.49
C SER A 111 -9.31 -3.07 0.74
N VAL A 112 -9.38 -1.74 0.59
CA VAL A 112 -8.29 -0.91 0.06
C VAL A 112 -8.12 0.37 0.87
N LEU A 113 -6.91 0.57 1.39
CA LEU A 113 -6.51 1.86 1.97
C LEU A 113 -5.78 2.69 0.91
N LEU A 114 -6.38 3.83 0.56
CA LEU A 114 -5.76 4.83 -0.29
C LEU A 114 -4.90 5.76 0.54
N ASN A 115 -3.72 6.10 0.02
CA ASN A 115 -2.82 7.10 0.57
C ASN A 115 -2.42 8.07 -0.54
N TYR A 116 -2.78 9.34 -0.41
CA TYR A 116 -2.35 10.40 -1.32
C TYR A 116 -1.27 11.26 -0.65
N TYR A 117 -0.06 11.14 -1.18
CA TYR A 117 1.08 11.98 -0.84
C TYR A 117 1.09 13.14 -1.85
N ARG A 118 0.77 14.36 -1.40
CA ARG A 118 0.60 15.51 -2.29
C ARG A 118 1.90 15.95 -2.95
N ASP A 119 3.02 15.72 -2.27
CA ASP A 119 4.37 16.03 -2.71
C ASP A 119 5.40 15.22 -1.89
N GLY A 120 6.69 15.55 -2.03
CA GLY A 120 7.78 14.97 -1.25
C GLY A 120 7.72 15.20 0.26
N ALA A 121 7.01 16.22 0.77
CA ALA A 121 6.92 16.51 2.20
C ALA A 121 5.92 15.59 2.94
N ASP A 122 4.95 15.04 2.23
CA ASP A 122 4.08 13.98 2.72
C ASP A 122 4.85 12.65 2.89
N SER A 123 4.52 11.84 3.90
CA SER A 123 5.26 10.65 4.29
C SER A 123 4.45 9.63 5.09
N MET A 124 5.02 8.45 5.27
CA MET A 124 4.56 7.46 6.23
C MET A 124 5.79 6.92 6.96
N GLY A 125 5.79 6.99 8.30
CA GLY A 125 6.91 6.54 9.12
C GLY A 125 7.07 5.02 9.13
N TRP A 126 8.09 4.53 9.83
CA TRP A 126 8.32 3.09 10.00
C TRP A 126 7.13 2.39 10.66
N HIS A 127 6.56 1.42 9.98
CA HIS A 127 5.45 0.58 10.46
C HIS A 127 5.50 -0.81 9.81
N SER A 128 4.70 -1.72 10.34
CA SER A 128 4.31 -2.98 9.70
C SER A 128 2.78 -2.96 9.58
N ASP A 129 2.23 -3.63 8.58
CA ASP A 129 0.78 -3.88 8.50
C ASP A 129 0.47 -5.13 9.32
N ASP A 130 0.52 -5.00 10.65
CA ASP A 130 0.34 -6.09 11.63
C ASP A 130 -0.94 -5.99 12.45
N GLU A 131 -1.96 -5.32 11.90
CA GLU A 131 -3.31 -5.30 12.46
C GLU A 131 -3.87 -6.74 12.57
N PRO A 132 -4.43 -7.14 13.73
CA PRO A 132 -4.96 -8.49 13.94
C PRO A 132 -5.98 -8.94 12.88
N GLU A 133 -6.78 -8.00 12.38
CA GLU A 133 -7.80 -8.19 11.35
C GLU A 133 -7.22 -8.63 9.99
N LEU A 134 -5.91 -8.49 9.78
CA LEU A 134 -5.24 -8.97 8.56
C LEU A 134 -4.78 -10.43 8.68
N GLY A 135 -4.90 -11.02 9.88
CA GLY A 135 -4.39 -12.34 10.19
C GLY A 135 -2.86 -12.41 10.30
N PRO A 136 -2.31 -13.60 10.58
CA PRO A 136 -0.89 -13.74 10.94
C PRO A 136 0.08 -13.65 9.75
N ARG A 137 -0.40 -13.84 8.52
CA ARG A 137 0.41 -13.83 7.30
C ARG A 137 -0.35 -13.18 6.15
N PRO A 138 -0.64 -11.87 6.24
CA PRO A 138 -1.45 -11.20 5.25
C PRO A 138 -0.74 -11.17 3.90
N LEU A 139 -1.54 -11.26 2.83
CA LEU A 139 -1.12 -10.97 1.47
C LEU A 139 -1.63 -9.57 1.12
N ILE A 140 -0.71 -8.67 0.76
CA ILE A 140 -0.98 -7.25 0.55
C ILE A 140 -0.47 -6.86 -0.82
N ALA A 141 -1.30 -6.16 -1.59
CA ALA A 141 -0.92 -5.59 -2.89
C ALA A 141 -0.94 -4.06 -2.83
N SER A 142 0.21 -3.43 -3.08
CA SER A 142 0.41 -1.99 -3.06
C SER A 142 0.63 -1.49 -4.49
N VAL A 143 -0.37 -0.79 -5.05
CA VAL A 143 -0.31 -0.20 -6.39
C VAL A 143 -0.02 1.29 -6.28
N SER A 144 0.85 1.81 -7.16
CA SER A 144 1.26 3.22 -7.17
C SER A 144 0.87 3.94 -8.46
N PHE A 145 0.34 5.15 -8.34
CA PHE A 145 0.02 6.06 -9.45
C PHE A 145 0.59 7.46 -9.16
N GLY A 146 0.95 8.20 -10.21
CA GLY A 146 1.57 9.53 -10.08
C GLY A 146 3.08 9.46 -9.83
N ALA A 147 3.60 10.41 -9.05
CA ALA A 147 5.04 10.57 -8.81
C ALA A 147 5.69 9.32 -8.19
N GLU A 148 6.93 9.04 -8.61
CA GLU A 148 7.71 7.96 -8.01
C GLU A 148 8.12 8.30 -6.59
N ARG A 149 8.10 7.31 -5.70
CA ARG A 149 8.57 7.46 -4.32
C ARG A 149 9.40 6.28 -3.88
N ASP A 150 10.43 6.59 -3.10
CA ASP A 150 11.18 5.58 -2.38
C ASP A 150 10.27 4.90 -1.35
N PHE A 151 10.27 3.59 -1.36
CA PHE A 151 9.73 2.71 -0.35
C PHE A 151 10.92 1.99 0.30
N VAL A 152 11.09 2.20 1.61
CA VAL A 152 12.25 1.68 2.33
C VAL A 152 11.79 0.60 3.27
N MET A 153 12.42 -0.56 3.21
CA MET A 153 12.18 -1.69 4.12
C MET A 153 13.39 -1.89 5.03
N ARG A 154 13.16 -2.25 6.29
CA ARG A 154 14.20 -2.70 7.22
C ARG A 154 13.71 -3.88 8.05
N HIS A 155 14.59 -4.85 8.27
CA HIS A 155 14.30 -5.94 9.20
C HIS A 155 14.21 -5.38 10.63
N LYS A 156 13.25 -5.83 11.45
CA LYS A 156 13.06 -5.36 12.84
C LYS A 156 14.31 -5.61 13.69
N HIS A 157 15.07 -6.66 13.37
CA HIS A 157 16.34 -7.04 14.02
C HIS A 157 17.59 -6.68 13.18
N TYR A 158 17.52 -5.69 12.29
CA TYR A 158 18.62 -5.37 11.37
C TYR A 158 19.95 -5.04 12.07
N LYS A 159 19.90 -4.44 13.28
CA LYS A 159 21.09 -4.09 14.07
C LYS A 159 21.84 -5.32 14.59
N SER A 160 21.12 -6.36 15.03
CA SER A 160 21.73 -7.59 15.54
C SER A 160 22.16 -8.53 14.42
N ASN A 161 21.45 -8.52 13.29
CA ASN A 161 21.67 -9.47 12.19
C ASN A 161 22.54 -8.88 11.06
N GLY A 162 23.06 -7.65 11.22
CA GLY A 162 23.93 -6.99 10.24
C GLY A 162 23.24 -6.58 8.93
N LEU A 163 21.92 -6.64 8.85
CA LEU A 163 21.16 -6.32 7.65
C LEU A 163 21.09 -4.81 7.42
N LYS A 164 21.10 -4.41 6.16
CA LYS A 164 20.92 -3.00 5.74
C LYS A 164 19.48 -2.76 5.29
N PRO A 165 18.94 -1.54 5.46
CA PRO A 165 17.70 -1.16 4.84
C PRO A 165 17.76 -1.34 3.31
N VAL A 166 16.67 -1.78 2.73
CA VAL A 166 16.48 -1.95 1.29
C VAL A 166 15.60 -0.81 0.79
N VAL A 167 16.01 -0.17 -0.31
CA VAL A 167 15.27 0.93 -0.93
C VAL A 167 14.76 0.45 -2.29
N MET A 168 13.47 0.66 -2.53
CA MET A 168 12.83 0.43 -3.83
C MET A 168 12.18 1.74 -4.28
N THR A 169 12.29 2.07 -5.56
CA THR A 169 11.52 3.17 -6.13
C THR A 169 10.24 2.59 -6.74
N LEU A 170 9.09 3.02 -6.24
CA LEU A 170 7.79 2.56 -6.74
C LEU A 170 7.32 3.48 -7.85
N ALA A 171 7.42 3.00 -9.10
CA ALA A 171 7.01 3.71 -10.30
C ALA A 171 5.49 3.78 -10.49
N ALA A 172 5.03 4.72 -11.32
CA ALA A 172 3.64 4.80 -11.74
C ALA A 172 3.21 3.53 -12.48
N GLY A 173 2.03 2.99 -12.12
CA GLY A 173 1.48 1.77 -12.68
C GLY A 173 2.12 0.48 -12.15
N SER A 174 2.99 0.57 -11.14
CA SER A 174 3.64 -0.61 -10.55
C SER A 174 2.85 -1.21 -9.39
N CYS A 175 3.11 -2.49 -9.11
CA CYS A 175 2.53 -3.21 -7.97
C CYS A 175 3.63 -3.86 -7.13
N LEU A 176 3.66 -3.56 -5.83
CA LEU A 176 4.47 -4.24 -4.82
C LEU A 176 3.59 -5.19 -4.02
N VAL A 177 3.94 -6.47 -4.02
CA VAL A 177 3.25 -7.51 -3.24
C VAL A 177 4.10 -7.85 -2.02
N MET A 178 3.47 -7.85 -0.84
CA MET A 178 4.08 -8.29 0.43
C MET A 178 3.23 -9.41 1.01
N ALA A 179 3.84 -10.56 1.32
CA ALA A 179 3.15 -11.73 1.84
C ALA A 179 3.98 -12.49 2.89
N GLY A 180 3.42 -13.60 3.38
CA GLY A 180 4.10 -14.49 4.32
C GLY A 180 4.39 -13.77 5.64
N THR A 181 5.63 -13.86 6.10
CA THR A 181 6.06 -13.29 7.39
C THR A 181 6.60 -11.86 7.26
N THR A 182 6.39 -11.20 6.11
CA THR A 182 6.94 -9.85 5.85
C THR A 182 6.54 -8.85 6.95
N GLN A 183 5.25 -8.78 7.31
CA GLN A 183 4.78 -7.82 8.32
C GLN A 183 5.24 -8.18 9.74
N GLN A 184 5.54 -9.46 9.99
CA GLN A 184 6.09 -9.92 11.25
C GLN A 184 7.54 -9.44 11.45
N TYR A 185 8.39 -9.56 10.43
CA TYR A 185 9.84 -9.33 10.56
C TYR A 185 10.35 -8.02 9.95
N TRP A 186 9.59 -7.38 9.07
CA TRP A 186 10.01 -6.18 8.36
C TRP A 186 9.10 -4.99 8.69
N GLN A 187 9.72 -3.83 8.84
CA GLN A 187 9.06 -2.54 8.81
C GLN A 187 9.32 -1.85 7.48
N HIS A 188 8.39 -0.99 7.07
CA HIS A 188 8.53 -0.18 5.89
C HIS A 188 8.11 1.27 6.11
N GLN A 189 8.55 2.16 5.24
CA GLN A 189 8.23 3.59 5.27
C GLN A 189 8.24 4.21 3.87
N VAL A 190 7.56 5.34 3.75
CA VAL A 190 7.68 6.28 2.63
C VAL A 190 8.28 7.58 3.18
N PRO A 191 9.60 7.79 3.05
CA PRO A 191 10.29 8.90 3.70
C PRO A 191 10.00 10.23 3.01
N LYS A 192 10.13 11.32 3.76
CA LYS A 192 10.11 12.67 3.19
C LYS A 192 11.26 12.87 2.21
N ARG A 193 10.99 13.66 1.17
CA ARG A 193 11.93 14.15 0.16
C ARG A 193 11.70 15.64 -0.04
N SER A 194 12.68 16.34 -0.59
CA SER A 194 12.52 17.76 -0.90
C SER A 194 11.41 17.95 -1.94
N ILE A 195 10.48 18.88 -1.70
CA ILE A 195 9.42 19.26 -2.66
C ILE A 195 10.03 19.68 -4.01
N LYS A 196 11.23 20.29 -4.00
CA LYS A 196 11.94 20.63 -5.25
C LYS A 196 12.28 19.42 -6.11
N LYS A 197 12.50 18.25 -5.49
CA LYS A 197 12.80 17.00 -6.19
C LYS A 197 11.55 16.22 -6.56
N ILE A 198 10.51 16.34 -5.73
CA ILE A 198 9.23 15.63 -5.91
C ILE A 198 8.10 16.63 -5.65
N PRO A 199 7.78 17.47 -6.66
CA PRO A 199 6.70 18.45 -6.55
C PRO A 199 5.32 17.83 -6.79
N ASP A 200 5.29 16.68 -7.47
CA ASP A 200 4.07 16.03 -7.92
C ASP A 200 3.56 14.99 -6.93
N GLY A 201 2.25 14.77 -6.97
CA GLY A 201 1.56 13.87 -6.07
C GLY A 201 1.68 12.39 -6.44
N ARG A 202 1.62 11.51 -5.43
CA ARG A 202 1.56 10.05 -5.56
C ARG A 202 0.34 9.51 -4.83
N ILE A 203 -0.47 8.72 -5.52
CA ILE A 203 -1.55 7.94 -4.93
C ILE A 203 -1.13 6.48 -4.83
N ASN A 204 -1.31 5.89 -3.66
CA ASN A 204 -1.05 4.49 -3.38
C ASN A 204 -2.33 3.79 -2.92
N LEU A 205 -2.66 2.66 -3.54
CA LEU A 205 -3.74 1.78 -3.12
C LEU A 205 -3.14 0.54 -2.48
N THR A 206 -3.41 0.33 -1.19
CA THR A 206 -2.98 -0.88 -0.47
C THR A 206 -4.18 -1.80 -0.28
N PHE A 207 -4.29 -2.81 -1.12
CA PHE A 207 -5.33 -3.84 -1.08
C PHE A 207 -4.99 -4.91 -0.05
N ARG A 208 -6.01 -5.30 0.74
CA ARG A 208 -5.91 -6.27 1.82
C ARG A 208 -7.19 -7.11 1.91
N SER A 209 -7.09 -8.23 2.63
CA SER A 209 -8.22 -9.08 2.97
C SER A 209 -8.40 -9.07 4.49
N ILE A 210 -9.43 -8.38 4.94
CA ILE A 210 -9.85 -8.30 6.33
C ILE A 210 -10.53 -9.61 6.70
N ILE A 211 -10.01 -10.27 7.71
CA ILE A 211 -10.54 -11.48 8.34
C ILE A 211 -11.42 -10.99 9.49
N THR A 212 -12.70 -10.78 9.19
CA THR A 212 -13.70 -10.50 10.23
C THR A 212 -13.75 -11.71 11.19
N PRO A 213 -13.76 -11.51 12.52
CA PRO A 213 -13.92 -12.61 13.49
C PRO A 213 -15.20 -13.42 13.28
#